data_AF-A0A2V9X288-F1
#
_entry.id   AF-A0A2V9X288-F1
#
_cell.length_a   1.000
_cell.length_b   1.000
_cell.length_c   1.000
_cell.angle_alpha   90.00
_cell.angle_beta   90.00
_cell.angle_gamma   90.00
#
_symmetry.space_group_name_H-M   'P 1'
#
loop_
_entity.id
_entity.type
_entity.pdbx_description
1 polymer ?
#
loop_
_entity_poly.entity_id
_entity_poly.type
_entity_poly.pdbx_seq_one_letter_code
_entity_poly.pdbx_strand_id
1 'polypeptide(L)' 'MRVVRVVQGLGHGLDDAAIQAAERIRFKPALRDGQPTDFTAVLHVIFQLA' A
#
# COMPACT_ATOMS: atom_id res chain seq x y z
N MET A 1 -3.15 2.52 -8.50
CA MET A 1 -2.11 2.50 -7.46
C MET A 1 -1.07 1.47 -7.88
N ARG A 2 0.21 1.74 -7.60
CA ARG A 2 1.29 0.76 -7.80
C ARG A 2 2.06 0.62 -6.49
N VAL A 3 2.34 -0.62 -6.10
CA VAL A 3 3.23 -0.88 -4.97
C VAL A 3 4.67 -0.64 -5.42
N VAL A 4 5.38 0.25 -4.72
CA VAL A 4 6.77 0.59 -5.05
C VAL A 4 7.73 -0.43 -4.46
N ARG A 5 7.59 -0.72 -3.16
CA ARG A 5 8.39 -1.70 -2.41
C ARG A 5 7.79 -1.99 -1.05
N VAL A 6 8.16 -3.13 -0.46
CA VAL A 6 8.00 -3.39 0.97
C VAL A 6 9.16 -2.72 1.71
N VAL A 7 8.83 -1.83 2.65
CA VAL A 7 9.84 -1.08 3.44
C VAL A 7 10.27 -1.83 4.69
N GLN A 8 9.35 -2.56 5.32
CA GLN A 8 9.58 -3.41 6.49
C GLN A 8 8.62 -4.60 6.41
N GLY A 9 9.17 -5.78 6.13
CA GLY A 9 8.43 -7.03 6.00
C GLY A 9 8.40 -7.83 7.29
N LEU A 10 7.44 -8.76 7.37
CA LEU A 10 7.42 -9.79 8.41
C LEU A 10 7.99 -11.12 7.89
N GLY A 11 8.24 -11.23 6.58
CA GLY A 11 8.76 -12.43 5.93
C GLY A 11 7.72 -13.55 5.80
N HIS A 12 8.18 -14.76 5.46
CA HIS A 12 7.36 -15.98 5.42
C HIS A 12 6.07 -15.90 4.57
N GLY A 13 6.09 -15.11 3.48
CA GLY A 13 4.93 -14.91 2.58
C GLY A 13 3.96 -13.81 3.03
N LEU A 14 4.15 -13.22 4.21
CA LEU A 14 3.34 -12.08 4.68
C LEU A 14 3.61 -10.82 3.84
N ASP A 15 4.81 -10.69 3.28
CA ASP A 15 5.17 -9.57 2.41
C ASP A 15 4.36 -9.61 1.10
N ASP A 16 4.25 -10.78 0.47
CA ASP A 16 3.42 -10.99 -0.73
C ASP A 16 1.93 -10.78 -0.41
N ALA A 17 1.47 -11.27 0.74
CA ALA A 17 0.10 -11.06 1.19
C ALA A 17 -0.20 -9.56 1.41
N ALA A 18 0.76 -8.79 1.94
CA ALA A 18 0.63 -7.34 2.10
C ALA A 18 0.54 -6.62 0.75
N ILE A 19 1.34 -7.03 -0.24
CA ILE A 19 1.27 -6.49 -1.61
C ILE A 19 -0.11 -6.75 -2.23
N GLN A 20 -0.57 -8.01 -2.18
CA GLN A 20 -1.87 -8.42 -2.71
C GLN A 20 -3.03 -7.67 -2.04
N ALA A 21 -2.95 -7.43 -0.73
CA ALA A 21 -3.92 -6.61 -0.01
C ALA A 21 -3.89 -5.14 -0.47
N ALA A 22 -2.70 -4.57 -0.62
CA ALA A 22 -2.51 -3.18 -1.06
C ALA A 22 -3.05 -2.95 -2.48
N GLU A 23 -2.90 -3.91 -3.40
CA GLU A 23 -3.41 -3.82 -4.77
C GLU A 23 -4.94 -3.73 -4.85
N ARG A 24 -5.66 -4.22 -3.84
CA ARG A 24 -7.14 -4.18 -3.78
C ARG A 24 -7.67 -2.84 -3.26
N ILE A 25 -6.81 -1.98 -2.73
CA ILE A 25 -7.23 -0.69 -2.15
C ILE A 25 -7.51 0.32 -3.27
N ARG A 26 -8.74 0.85 -3.28
CA ARG A 26 -9.09 1.98 -4.14
C ARG A 26 -8.59 3.27 -3.52
N PHE A 27 -7.49 3.79 -4.06
CA PHE A 27 -6.94 5.06 -3.64
C PHE A 27 -7.66 6.25 -4.27
N LYS A 28 -7.97 7.25 -3.43
CA LYS A 28 -8.30 8.59 -3.91
C LYS A 28 -6.98 9.32 -4.23
N PRO A 29 -6.80 9.86 -5.44
CA PRO A 29 -5.58 10.59 -5.77
C PRO A 29 -5.43 11.83 -4.87
N ALA A 30 -4.18 12.20 -4.59
CA ALA A 30 -3.90 13.50 -4.01
C ALA A 30 -4.28 14.59 -5.02
N LEU A 31 -4.71 15.76 -4.52
CA LEU A 31 -5.02 16.91 -5.36
C LEU A 31 -3.98 18.00 -5.11
N ARG A 32 -3.45 18.56 -6.18
CA ARG A 32 -2.66 19.80 -6.17
C ARG A 32 -3.37 20.81 -7.05
N ASP A 33 -3.77 21.94 -6.48
CA ASP A 33 -4.54 22.99 -7.18
C ASP A 33 -5.81 22.44 -7.88
N GLY A 34 -6.48 21.48 -7.24
CA GLY A 34 -7.68 20.82 -7.76
C GLY A 34 -7.43 19.73 -8.81
N GLN A 35 -6.17 19.50 -9.20
CA GLN A 35 -5.81 18.49 -10.20
C GLN A 35 -5.24 17.22 -9.52
N PRO A 36 -5.64 16.02 -9.96
CA PRO A 36 -5.03 14.76 -9.51
C PRO A 36 -3.52 14.78 -9.74
N THR A 37 -2.76 14.43 -8.71
CA THR A 37 -1.30 14.34 -8.79
C THR A 37 -0.81 13.03 -8.18
N ASP A 38 0.32 12.55 -8.68
CA ASP A 38 0.98 11.38 -8.13
C ASP A 38 1.53 11.70 -6.74
N PHE A 39 1.28 10.79 -5.79
CA PHE A 39 1.77 10.91 -4.42
C PHE A 39 2.17 9.54 -3.89
N THR A 40 3.29 9.49 -3.17
CA THR A 40 3.77 8.27 -2.52
C THR A 40 3.32 8.25 -1.07
N ALA A 41 2.63 7.19 -0.67
CA ALA A 41 2.18 6.96 0.70
C ALA A 41 2.80 5.68 1.27
N VAL A 42 2.97 5.64 2.59
CA VAL A 42 3.35 4.43 3.33
C VAL A 42 2.09 3.79 3.90
N LEU A 43 1.88 2.51 3.61
CA LEU A 43 0.77 1.72 4.14
C LEU A 43 1.26 0.81 5.26
N HIS A 44 0.52 0.80 6.38
CA HIS A 44 0.71 -0.18 7.45
C HIS A 44 -0.33 -1.29 7.33
N VAL A 45 0.12 -2.51 7.04
CA VAL A 45 -0.72 -3.70 6.97
C VAL A 45 -0.60 -4.45 8.30
N ILE A 46 -1.71 -4.68 8.98
CA ILE A 46 -1.75 -5.36 10.27
C ILE A 46 -2.19 -6.81 10.05
N PHE A 47 -1.37 -7.76 10.50
CA PHE A 47 -1.72 -9.17 10.54
C PHE A 47 -2.16 -9.55 11.95
N GLN A 48 -3.21 -10.36 12.05
CA GLN A 48 -3.71 -10.89 13.30
C GLN A 48 -3.68 -12.41 13.23
N LEU A 49 -3.15 -13.05 14.27
CA LEU A 49 -3.21 -14.50 14.43
C LEU A 49 -4.55 -14.85 15.09
N ALA A 50 -5.14 -15.95 14.64
CA ALA A 50 -6.34 -16.53 15.23
C ALA A 50 -5.99 -17.45 16.41
#